data_AF-A0A543EDK8-F1
#
_entry.id   AF-A0A543EDK8-F1
#
_cell.length_a   1.000
_cell.length_b   1.000
_cell.length_c   1.000
_cell.angle_alpha   90.00
_cell.angle_beta   90.00
_cell.angle_gamma   90.00
#
_symmetry.space_group_name_H-M   'P 1'
#
loop_
_entity.id
_entity.type
_entity.pdbx_description
1 polymer ?
#
loop_
_entity_poly.entity_id
_entity_poly.type
_entity_poly.pdbx_seq_one_letter_code
_entity_poly.pdbx_strand_id
1 'polypeptide(L)'
;MDAAPRADLLSSLTRLMSRWSSSSVQERIARGVGVALDPTEIRAVYTLGLHGGTARPGSLADELNISRPTMSKLAARLIADDLVTRRAHPGDGRGATVTFTPRGRDAYRRLVTAGHDMVDHALADWAPTEVDDFGRLLHRFVEGLLIESPTPVTSADPAREAPAAHPRPRATATPSPTEGD
;
A
#
# COMPACT_ATOMS: atom_id res chain seq x y z
N MET A 1 2.47 -23.92 -25.73
CA MET A 1 1.75 -22.64 -25.64
C MET A 1 2.73 -21.65 -25.02
N ASP A 2 3.22 -20.72 -25.83
CA ASP A 2 4.55 -20.12 -25.71
C ASP A 2 4.77 -19.37 -24.37
N ALA A 3 5.62 -19.95 -23.51
CA ALA A 3 5.91 -19.43 -22.18
C ALA A 3 7.00 -18.34 -22.20
N ALA A 4 7.79 -18.27 -23.29
CA ALA A 4 8.91 -17.34 -23.41
C ALA A 4 8.47 -15.86 -23.41
N PRO A 5 7.43 -15.43 -24.16
CA PRO A 5 6.99 -14.03 -24.15
C PRO A 5 6.49 -13.57 -22.77
N ARG A 6 5.87 -14.48 -22.00
CA ARG A 6 5.36 -14.18 -20.65
C ARG A 6 6.48 -14.12 -19.61
N ALA A 7 7.50 -14.97 -19.72
CA ALA A 7 8.67 -14.96 -18.86
C ALA A 7 9.52 -13.69 -19.06
N ASP A 8 9.65 -13.24 -20.31
CA ASP A 8 10.33 -11.99 -20.66
C ASP A 8 9.58 -10.77 -20.15
N LEU A 9 8.24 -10.79 -20.21
CA LEU A 9 7.40 -9.74 -19.65
C LEU A 9 7.55 -9.63 -18.13
N LEU A 10 7.49 -10.76 -17.40
CA LEU A 10 7.64 -10.76 -15.94
C LEU A 10 9.05 -10.30 -15.53
N SER A 11 10.08 -10.71 -16.27
CA SER A 11 11.46 -10.27 -16.04
C SER A 11 11.60 -8.76 -16.29
N SER A 12 10.97 -8.23 -17.33
CA SER A 12 10.97 -6.80 -17.66
C SER A 12 10.20 -5.99 -16.62
N LEU A 13 9.05 -6.49 -16.16
CA LEU A 13 8.27 -5.89 -15.08
C LEU A 13 9.06 -5.90 -13.77
N THR A 14 9.72 -7.00 -13.43
CA THR A 14 10.54 -7.10 -12.23
C THR A 14 11.69 -6.10 -12.28
N ARG A 15 12.39 -6.02 -13.43
CA ARG A 15 13.44 -5.01 -13.65
C ARG A 15 12.89 -3.59 -13.57
N LEU A 16 11.72 -3.31 -14.15
CA LEU A 16 11.04 -2.02 -14.07
C LEU A 16 10.72 -1.67 -12.62
N MET A 17 10.07 -2.57 -11.87
CA MET A 17 9.74 -2.37 -10.45
C MET A 17 10.99 -2.17 -9.59
N SER A 18 12.07 -2.93 -9.84
CA SER A 18 13.36 -2.78 -9.15
C SER A 18 14.11 -1.51 -9.55
N ARG A 19 14.02 -1.06 -10.81
CA ARG A 19 14.63 0.18 -11.29
C ARG A 19 13.88 1.40 -10.76
N TRP A 20 12.56 1.30 -10.67
CA TRP A 20 11.67 2.31 -10.09
C TRP A 20 11.82 2.41 -8.57
N SER A 21 12.08 1.29 -7.89
CA SER A 21 12.38 1.24 -6.45
C SER A 21 13.85 1.48 -6.11
N SER A 22 14.72 1.69 -7.12
CA SER A 22 16.14 1.95 -6.92
C SER A 22 16.40 3.38 -6.46
N SER A 23 17.37 3.51 -5.55
CA SER A 23 17.84 4.77 -4.95
C SER A 23 18.13 5.88 -5.96
N SER A 24 18.51 5.58 -7.21
CA SER A 24 18.81 6.62 -8.21
C SER A 24 17.58 7.40 -8.73
N VAL A 25 16.41 6.74 -8.81
CA VAL A 25 15.14 7.40 -9.17
C VAL A 25 14.60 8.15 -7.96
N GLN A 26 14.68 7.52 -6.78
CA GLN A 26 14.23 8.09 -5.52
C GLN A 26 15.09 9.28 -5.08
N GLU A 27 16.40 9.28 -5.31
CA GLU A 27 17.29 10.43 -5.07
C GLU A 27 17.06 11.58 -6.05
N ARG A 28 16.64 11.30 -7.30
CA ARG A 28 16.23 12.36 -8.25
C ARG A 28 14.94 13.02 -7.79
N ILE A 29 13.99 12.21 -7.33
CA ILE A 29 12.70 12.64 -6.80
C ILE A 29 12.87 13.39 -5.46
N ALA A 30 13.69 12.88 -4.54
CA ALA A 30 13.93 13.47 -3.21
C ALA A 30 14.80 14.74 -3.26
N ARG A 31 15.81 14.82 -4.16
CA ARG A 31 16.60 16.06 -4.36
C ARG A 31 15.75 17.24 -4.82
N GLY A 32 14.62 16.99 -5.48
CA GLY A 32 13.67 18.03 -5.84
C GLY A 32 12.89 18.58 -4.66
N VAL A 33 12.62 17.78 -3.61
CA VAL A 33 11.62 18.09 -2.57
C VAL A 33 12.20 18.77 -1.33
N GLY A 34 13.52 18.74 -1.11
CA GLY A 34 14.13 19.35 0.08
C GLY A 34 13.75 18.65 1.39
N VAL A 35 13.22 17.42 1.30
CA VAL A 35 12.95 16.48 2.40
C VAL A 35 13.50 15.13 2.00
N ALA A 36 14.23 14.48 2.90
CA ALA A 36 14.67 13.10 2.72
C ALA A 36 13.51 12.16 3.04
N LEU A 37 12.64 11.92 2.06
CA LEU A 37 11.55 10.95 2.18
C LEU A 37 12.05 9.54 1.91
N ASP A 38 11.65 8.59 2.74
CA ASP A 38 11.85 7.17 2.48
C ASP A 38 10.93 6.66 1.34
N PRO A 39 11.21 5.50 0.74
CA PRO A 39 10.45 4.99 -0.41
C PRO A 39 8.95 4.82 -0.14
N THR A 40 8.59 4.49 1.11
CA THR A 40 7.21 4.27 1.52
C THR A 40 6.50 5.60 1.76
N GLU A 41 7.21 6.61 2.26
CA GLU A 41 6.73 7.98 2.39
C GLU A 41 6.49 8.63 1.02
N ILE A 42 7.40 8.43 0.06
CA ILE A 42 7.20 8.87 -1.34
C ILE A 42 5.91 8.27 -1.91
N ARG A 43 5.72 6.95 -1.77
CA ARG A 43 4.49 6.28 -2.23
C ARG A 43 3.26 6.84 -1.51
N ALA A 44 3.32 7.06 -0.20
CA ALA A 44 2.19 7.58 0.57
C ALA A 44 1.81 9.01 0.16
N VAL A 45 2.79 9.89 -0.08
CA VAL A 45 2.55 11.25 -0.60
C VAL A 45 1.96 11.16 -2.01
N TYR A 46 2.52 10.33 -2.89
CA TYR A 46 2.00 10.17 -4.25
C TYR A 46 0.53 9.69 -4.25
N THR A 47 0.24 8.60 -3.52
CA THR A 47 -1.11 8.05 -3.38
C THR A 47 -2.08 9.07 -2.79
N LEU A 48 -1.71 9.79 -1.72
CA LEU A 48 -2.56 10.84 -1.17
C LEU A 48 -2.89 11.94 -2.20
N GLY A 49 -1.93 12.28 -3.07
CA GLY A 49 -2.15 13.21 -4.17
C GLY A 49 -3.12 12.72 -5.24
N LEU A 50 -3.11 11.41 -5.55
CA LEU A 50 -4.11 10.79 -6.42
C LEU A 50 -5.53 10.89 -5.84
N HIS A 51 -5.67 10.89 -4.51
CA HIS A 51 -6.93 11.14 -3.80
C HIS A 51 -7.29 12.63 -3.65
N GLY A 52 -6.65 13.53 -4.39
CA GLY A 52 -6.91 14.97 -4.30
C GLY A 52 -6.29 15.64 -3.07
N GLY A 53 -5.41 14.95 -2.34
CA GLY A 53 -4.67 15.49 -1.21
C GLY A 53 -5.38 15.39 0.14
N THR A 54 -6.47 14.63 0.25
CA THR A 54 -7.11 14.28 1.52
C THR A 54 -7.63 12.85 1.48
N ALA A 55 -7.25 12.03 2.45
CA ALA A 55 -7.71 10.64 2.53
C ALA A 55 -7.77 10.13 3.98
N ARG A 56 -8.44 8.99 4.17
CA ARG A 56 -8.37 8.25 5.43
C ARG A 56 -7.07 7.43 5.45
N PRO A 57 -6.34 7.36 6.58
CA PRO A 57 -5.18 6.49 6.70
C PRO A 57 -5.47 5.01 6.40
N GLY A 58 -6.68 4.53 6.70
CA GLY A 58 -7.09 3.16 6.35
C GLY A 58 -7.04 2.92 4.83
N SER A 59 -7.67 3.80 4.05
CA SER A 59 -7.68 3.71 2.58
C SER A 59 -6.27 3.80 1.99
N LEU A 60 -5.41 4.66 2.53
CA LEU A 60 -4.01 4.72 2.13
C LEU A 60 -3.26 3.43 2.45
N ALA A 61 -3.53 2.80 3.60
CA ALA A 61 -2.90 1.54 3.98
C ALA A 61 -3.27 0.41 3.01
N ASP A 62 -4.55 0.33 2.63
CA ASP A 62 -5.06 -0.68 1.70
C ASP A 62 -4.40 -0.53 0.33
N GLU A 63 -4.36 0.69 -0.22
CA GLU A 63 -3.76 0.95 -1.55
C GLU A 63 -2.24 0.78 -1.57
N LEU A 64 -1.56 1.16 -0.49
CA LEU A 64 -0.12 0.96 -0.36
C LEU A 64 0.25 -0.51 -0.08
N ASN A 65 -0.74 -1.36 0.22
CA ASN A 65 -0.58 -2.75 0.66
C ASN A 65 0.30 -2.86 1.92
N ILE A 66 0.01 -2.04 2.93
CA ILE A 66 0.72 -2.03 4.21
C ILE A 66 -0.24 -2.15 5.40
N SER A 67 0.28 -2.58 6.55
CA SER A 67 -0.55 -2.68 7.76
C SER A 67 -1.01 -1.31 8.28
N ARG A 68 -2.18 -1.26 8.94
CA ARG A 68 -2.67 -0.03 9.61
C ARG A 68 -1.68 0.54 10.63
N PRO A 69 -0.99 -0.26 11.47
CA PRO A 69 0.09 0.24 12.33
C PRO A 69 1.24 0.87 11.54
N THR A 70 1.67 0.27 10.42
CA THR A 70 2.69 0.84 9.53
C THR A 70 2.23 2.18 8.98
N MET A 71 1.00 2.26 8.47
CA MET A 71 0.44 3.52 7.95
C MET A 71 0.30 4.59 9.02
N SER A 72 -0.06 4.21 10.26
CA SER A 72 -0.12 5.17 11.37
C SER A 72 1.24 5.76 11.71
N LYS A 73 2.31 4.94 11.68
CA LYS A 73 3.69 5.42 11.86
C LYS A 73 4.12 6.34 10.72
N LEU A 74 3.81 5.98 9.47
CA LEU A 74 4.10 6.84 8.31
C LEU A 74 3.36 8.18 8.39
N ALA A 75 2.07 8.17 8.72
CA ALA A 75 1.30 9.40 8.90
C ALA A 75 1.90 10.29 9.99
N ALA A 76 2.37 9.71 11.11
CA ALA A 76 3.02 10.46 12.17
C ALA A 76 4.32 11.14 11.70
N ARG A 77 5.13 10.47 10.88
CA ARG A 77 6.35 11.06 10.28
C ARG A 77 6.01 12.19 9.31
N LEU A 78 5.07 11.96 8.40
CA LEU A 78 4.61 13.00 7.46
C LEU A 78 4.02 14.23 8.16
N ILE A 79 3.42 14.06 9.34
CA ILE A 79 2.98 15.19 10.19
C ILE A 79 4.19 15.91 10.80
N ALA A 80 5.16 15.17 11.32
CA ALA A 80 6.38 15.73 11.90
C ALA A 80 7.19 16.55 10.88
N ASP A 81 7.15 16.15 9.61
CA ASP A 81 7.82 16.84 8.49
C ASP A 81 7.00 17.99 7.88
N ASP A 82 5.86 18.33 8.48
CA ASP A 82 4.90 19.35 8.00
C ASP A 82 4.40 19.07 6.57
N LEU A 83 4.24 17.80 6.18
CA LEU A 83 3.71 17.44 4.86
C LEU A 83 2.20 17.18 4.90
N VAL A 84 1.69 16.67 6.01
CA VAL A 84 0.25 16.48 6.21
C VAL A 84 -0.20 16.99 7.57
N THR A 85 -1.47 17.37 7.67
CA THR A 85 -2.15 17.58 8.94
C THR A 85 -3.18 16.48 9.15
N ARG A 86 -3.49 16.19 10.41
CA ARG A 86 -4.55 15.25 10.79
C ARG A 86 -5.76 16.01 11.31
N ARG A 87 -6.94 15.72 10.77
CA ARG A 87 -8.20 16.30 11.23
C ARG A 87 -9.14 15.22 11.74
N ALA A 88 -9.69 15.42 12.94
CA ALA A 88 -10.76 14.59 13.45
C ALA A 88 -12.08 14.96 12.75
N HIS A 89 -12.93 13.97 12.45
CA HIS A 89 -14.24 14.23 11.88
C HIS A 89 -15.20 14.75 12.98
N PRO A 90 -15.90 15.88 12.81
CA PRO A 90 -16.63 16.52 13.92
C PRO A 90 -17.90 15.82 14.44
N GLY A 91 -18.33 14.67 13.92
CA GLY A 91 -19.69 14.20 14.21
C GLY A 91 -20.03 12.72 14.01
N ASP A 92 -19.09 11.88 13.58
CA ASP A 92 -19.36 10.44 13.42
C ASP A 92 -18.01 9.72 13.39
N GLY A 93 -17.90 8.59 14.09
CA GLY A 93 -16.72 7.74 14.29
C GLY A 93 -16.10 7.13 13.02
N ARG A 94 -16.25 7.78 11.86
CA ARG A 94 -15.73 7.39 10.54
C ARG A 94 -14.21 7.58 10.35
N GLY A 95 -13.47 7.81 11.44
CA GLY A 95 -12.01 7.88 11.48
C GLY A 95 -11.42 9.24 11.07
N ALA A 96 -10.25 9.55 11.63
CA ALA A 96 -9.49 10.75 11.31
C ALA A 96 -9.00 10.74 9.85
N THR A 97 -8.93 11.92 9.22
CA THR A 97 -8.34 12.10 7.88
C THR A 97 -6.96 12.73 7.96
N VAL A 98 -6.15 12.49 6.93
CA VAL A 98 -4.91 13.22 6.66
C VAL A 98 -5.08 14.08 5.42
N THR A 99 -4.58 15.30 5.48
CA THR A 99 -4.69 16.30 4.40
C THR A 99 -3.34 16.97 4.19
N PHE A 100 -2.95 17.20 2.94
CA PHE A 100 -1.72 17.94 2.64
C PHE A 100 -1.71 19.33 3.27
N THR A 101 -0.57 19.69 3.84
CA THR A 101 -0.21 21.09 4.09
C THR A 101 0.17 21.78 2.76
N PRO A 102 0.38 23.10 2.73
CA PRO A 102 0.99 23.76 1.56
C PRO A 102 2.33 23.13 1.16
N ARG A 103 3.18 22.79 2.15
CA ARG A 103 4.48 22.15 1.94
C ARG A 103 4.32 20.73 1.37
N GLY A 104 3.39 19.93 1.88
CA GLY A 104 3.11 18.60 1.32
C GLY A 104 2.56 18.63 -0.09
N ARG A 105 1.74 19.63 -0.42
CA ARG A 105 1.25 19.84 -1.79
C ARG A 105 2.36 20.21 -2.75
N ASP A 106 3.29 21.06 -2.31
CA ASP A 106 4.48 21.40 -3.09
C ASP A 106 5.39 20.19 -3.28
N ALA A 107 5.63 19.41 -2.21
CA ALA A 107 6.35 18.15 -2.29
C ALA A 107 5.72 17.23 -3.36
N TYR A 108 4.41 16.97 -3.28
CA TYR A 108 3.70 16.16 -4.27
C TYR A 108 3.88 16.68 -5.71
N ARG A 109 3.76 17.99 -5.94
CA ARG A 109 3.97 18.57 -7.29
C ARG A 109 5.37 18.27 -7.83
N ARG A 110 6.40 18.42 -7.00
CA ARG A 110 7.78 18.12 -7.39
C ARG A 110 7.99 16.63 -7.65
N LEU A 111 7.34 15.74 -6.89
CA LEU A 111 7.33 14.30 -7.17
C LEU A 111 6.73 14.00 -8.55
N VAL A 112 5.59 14.62 -8.88
CA VAL A 112 4.91 14.44 -10.16
C VAL A 112 5.78 14.95 -11.32
N THR A 113 6.37 16.15 -11.19
CA THR A 113 7.30 16.68 -12.19
C THR A 113 8.48 15.74 -12.42
N ALA A 114 9.12 15.26 -11.36
CA ALA A 114 10.23 14.32 -11.50
C ALA A 114 9.81 12.98 -12.14
N GLY A 115 8.57 12.55 -11.92
CA GLY A 115 7.96 11.40 -12.59
C GLY A 115 7.78 11.63 -14.08
N HIS A 116 7.23 12.79 -14.47
CA HIS A 116 7.07 13.17 -15.88
C HIS A 116 8.44 13.24 -16.59
N ASP A 117 9.43 13.93 -16.02
CA ASP A 117 10.77 14.04 -16.61
C ASP A 117 11.42 12.68 -16.86
N MET A 118 11.15 11.71 -15.99
CA MET A 118 11.66 10.34 -16.15
C MET A 118 10.94 9.60 -17.28
N VAL A 119 9.62 9.74 -17.38
CA VAL A 119 8.83 9.14 -18.46
C VAL A 119 9.23 9.76 -19.80
N ASP A 120 9.33 11.08 -19.88
CA ASP A 120 9.74 11.81 -21.08
C ASP A 120 11.14 11.37 -21.53
N HIS A 121 12.08 11.18 -20.60
CA HIS A 121 13.40 10.66 -20.94
C HIS A 121 13.37 9.21 -21.44
N ALA A 122 12.52 8.35 -20.86
CA ALA A 122 12.40 6.96 -21.28
C ALA A 122 11.74 6.81 -22.67
N LEU A 123 10.94 7.79 -23.06
CA LEU A 123 10.20 7.83 -24.33
C LEU A 123 10.80 8.78 -25.37
N ALA A 124 11.96 9.40 -25.09
CA ALA A 124 12.51 10.50 -25.88
C ALA A 124 12.71 10.16 -27.37
N ASP A 125 13.05 8.91 -27.67
CA ASP A 125 13.32 8.42 -29.02
C ASP A 125 12.14 7.66 -29.65
N TRP A 126 10.98 7.64 -29.00
CA TRP A 126 9.80 6.91 -29.45
C TRP A 126 8.96 7.76 -30.42
N ALA A 127 8.40 7.12 -31.44
CA ALA A 127 7.39 7.78 -32.27
C ALA A 127 6.10 8.03 -31.47
N PRO A 128 5.33 9.09 -31.77
CA PRO A 128 4.08 9.37 -31.06
C PRO A 128 3.10 8.18 -31.03
N THR A 129 3.03 7.42 -32.11
CA THR A 129 2.18 6.22 -32.19
C THR A 129 2.64 5.10 -31.25
N GLU A 130 3.94 4.95 -31.04
CA GLU A 130 4.49 3.94 -30.11
C GLU A 130 4.18 4.31 -28.66
N VAL A 131 4.23 5.61 -28.33
CA VAL A 131 3.84 6.14 -27.02
C VAL A 131 2.37 5.86 -26.75
N ASP A 132 1.49 6.16 -27.71
CA ASP A 132 0.05 5.93 -27.60
C ASP A 132 -0.27 4.43 -27.41
N ASP A 133 0.36 3.58 -28.23
CA ASP A 133 0.15 2.13 -28.15
C ASP A 133 0.65 1.54 -26.82
N PHE A 134 1.81 1.98 -26.35
CA PHE A 134 2.33 1.55 -25.06
C PHE A 134 1.45 2.01 -23.90
N GLY A 135 0.99 3.27 -23.92
CA GLY A 135 0.06 3.78 -22.90
C GLY A 135 -1.23 2.93 -22.84
N ARG A 136 -1.81 2.63 -23.99
CA ARG A 136 -3.01 1.78 -24.11
C ARG A 136 -2.77 0.36 -23.59
N LEU A 137 -1.66 -0.28 -23.99
CA LEU A 137 -1.33 -1.65 -23.58
C LEU A 137 -0.98 -1.74 -22.09
N LEU A 138 -0.22 -0.76 -21.58
CA LEU A 138 0.16 -0.68 -20.17
C LEU A 138 -1.07 -0.47 -19.28
N HIS A 139 -1.98 0.42 -19.65
CA HIS A 139 -3.23 0.62 -18.91
C HIS A 139 -4.05 -0.67 -18.83
N ARG A 140 -4.26 -1.34 -19.98
CA ARG A 140 -4.95 -2.63 -20.03
C ARG A 140 -4.26 -3.69 -19.17
N PHE A 141 -2.93 -3.73 -19.16
CA PHE A 141 -2.15 -4.66 -18.36
C PHE A 141 -2.33 -4.40 -16.86
N VAL A 142 -2.24 -3.13 -16.43
CA VAL A 142 -2.43 -2.73 -15.03
C VAL A 142 -3.84 -3.04 -14.54
N GLU A 143 -4.88 -2.73 -15.32
CA GLU A 143 -6.26 -3.11 -14.98
C GLU A 143 -6.39 -4.62 -14.78
N GLY A 144 -5.75 -5.43 -15.65
CA GLY A 144 -5.70 -6.88 -15.50
C GLY A 144 -4.95 -7.38 -14.26
N LEU A 145 -4.05 -6.58 -13.67
CA LEU A 145 -3.35 -6.89 -12.42
C LEU A 145 -4.16 -6.52 -11.16
N LEU A 146 -4.98 -5.46 -11.25
CA LEU A 146 -5.82 -4.97 -10.14
C LEU A 146 -7.07 -5.81 -9.95
N ILE A 147 -7.51 -6.52 -10.98
CA ILE A 147 -8.49 -7.59 -10.85
C ILE A 147 -7.76 -8.76 -10.19
N GLU A 148 -7.95 -8.92 -8.87
CA GLU A 148 -7.48 -10.10 -8.14
C GLU A 148 -7.80 -11.35 -8.98
N SER A 149 -6.77 -12.11 -9.32
CA SER A 149 -6.98 -13.48 -9.79
C SER A 149 -7.84 -14.17 -8.74
N PRO A 150 -8.98 -14.79 -9.08
CA PRO A 150 -9.73 -15.58 -8.10
C PRO A 150 -8.78 -16.67 -7.61
N THR A 151 -8.20 -16.46 -6.44
CA THR A 151 -7.54 -17.54 -5.71
C THR A 151 -8.62 -18.61 -5.55
N PRO A 152 -8.41 -19.85 -6.04
CA PRO A 152 -9.32 -20.91 -5.69
C PRO A 152 -9.31 -20.98 -4.16
N VAL A 153 -10.44 -20.62 -3.56
CA VAL A 153 -10.74 -20.93 -2.17
C VAL A 153 -10.71 -22.45 -2.12
N THR A 154 -9.57 -23.03 -1.75
CA THR A 154 -9.54 -24.36 -1.18
C THR A 154 -10.40 -24.26 0.07
N SER A 155 -11.66 -24.65 -0.08
CA SER A 155 -12.55 -24.95 1.02
C SER A 155 -11.87 -26.00 1.88
N ALA A 156 -11.25 -25.57 2.97
CA ALA A 156 -11.01 -26.45 4.09
C ALA A 156 -12.38 -26.81 4.65
N ASP A 157 -12.84 -27.99 4.24
CA ASP A 157 -14.01 -28.70 4.77
C ASP A 157 -13.91 -28.81 6.30
N PRO A 158 -14.83 -28.21 7.07
CA PRO A 158 -14.78 -28.25 8.53
C PRO A 158 -15.76 -29.31 9.06
N ALA A 159 -15.57 -30.60 8.76
CA ALA A 159 -16.35 -31.68 9.43
C ALA A 159 -15.82 -33.13 9.25
N ARG A 160 -14.66 -33.48 9.84
CA ARG A 160 -14.30 -34.83 10.34
C ARG A 160 -12.88 -34.73 10.91
N GLU A 161 -12.62 -34.85 12.21
CA GLU A 161 -12.73 -36.07 13.00
C GLU A 161 -12.64 -35.76 14.52
N ALA A 162 -13.26 -36.63 15.32
CA ALA A 162 -13.61 -36.50 16.73
C ALA A 162 -12.44 -36.40 17.75
N PRO A 163 -12.71 -35.98 19.01
CA PRO A 163 -11.68 -35.84 20.05
C PRO A 163 -11.35 -37.18 20.72
N ALA A 164 -10.07 -37.55 20.74
CA ALA A 164 -9.55 -38.61 21.60
C ALA A 164 -8.95 -37.99 22.88
N ALA A 165 -9.56 -38.33 24.01
CA ALA A 165 -9.17 -37.94 25.35
C ALA A 165 -7.75 -38.41 25.72
N HIS A 166 -7.09 -37.68 26.62
CA HIS A 166 -6.18 -38.24 27.61
C HIS A 166 -6.34 -37.52 28.97
N PRO A 167 -6.35 -38.26 30.10
CA PRO A 167 -6.70 -37.73 31.42
C PRO A 167 -5.47 -37.30 32.21
N ARG A 168 -5.63 -36.36 33.16
CA ARG A 168 -4.80 -36.28 34.38
C ARG A 168 -5.59 -35.81 35.60
N PRO A 169 -5.20 -36.22 36.83
CA PRO A 169 -6.05 -36.19 38.01
C PRO A 169 -5.69 -35.06 39.01
N ARG A 170 -6.64 -34.71 39.90
CA ARG A 170 -6.43 -34.14 41.25
C ARG A 170 -7.72 -34.32 42.05
N ALA A 171 -7.73 -35.16 43.08
CA ALA A 171 -7.43 -34.84 44.49
C ALA A 171 -8.54 -34.03 45.21
N THR A 172 -9.43 -34.79 45.86
CA THR A 172 -9.99 -34.65 47.23
C THR A 172 -10.49 -33.30 47.79
N ALA A 173 -11.71 -33.39 48.35
CA ALA A 173 -12.24 -32.83 49.63
C ALA A 173 -13.21 -31.60 49.58
N THR A 174 -14.53 -31.92 49.57
CA THR A 174 -15.61 -31.64 50.58
C THR A 174 -15.54 -30.39 51.49
N PRO A 175 -16.67 -29.86 52.04
CA PRO A 175 -17.96 -29.41 51.48
C PRO A 175 -18.37 -27.98 51.96
N SER A 176 -19.60 -27.58 51.61
CA SER A 176 -20.38 -26.37 51.91
C SER A 176 -20.41 -25.84 53.36
N PRO A 177 -20.89 -24.58 53.54
CA PRO A 177 -21.78 -24.23 54.63
C PRO A 177 -23.14 -23.70 54.12
N THR A 178 -24.16 -24.32 54.68
CA THR A 178 -25.51 -23.89 55.06
C THR A 178 -25.79 -22.38 55.03
N GLU A 179 -26.82 -21.97 54.27
CA GLU A 179 -27.58 -20.74 54.52
C GLU A 179 -28.51 -20.97 55.71
N GLY A 180 -28.48 -20.06 56.68
CA GLY A 180 -29.37 -20.03 57.84
C GLY A 180 -29.78 -18.60 58.17
N ASP A 181 -31.10 -18.45 58.32
CA ASP A 181 -31.92 -17.35 58.85
C ASP A 181 -32.06 -16.04 58.06
#